data_AF-A0A2K6S3R0-F1
#
_entry.id   AF-A0A2K6S3R0-F1
#
_cell.length_a   1.000
_cell.length_b   1.000
_cell.length_c   1.000
_cell.angle_alpha   90.00
_cell.angle_beta   90.00
_cell.angle_gamma   90.00
#
_symmetry.space_group_name_H-M   'P 1'
#
loop_
_entity.id
_entity.type
_entity.pdbx_description
1 polymer ?
#
loop_
_entity_poly.entity_id
_entity_poly.type
_entity_poly.pdbx_seq_one_letter_code
_entity_poly.pdbx_strand_id
1 'polypeptide(L)'
;MEDDRICSPPFMELTSLCGDDTMRLLEKNGLAFPFICKTRVAHGTNSHEMAIVFNQEGLNAIQPPCVVQNFINHNAVLYKVFVVGESYTVVQRPSLKNFSAGTSDRESIFFNSHNVSKPESSSVLTELDKIEGVFERPSDEVIRELSRALRQALGVSLFGIDIIINNQTGQHAVIDINAFPGYEGVSEFFTDLLNHIATVLQGQSTATAAAGDVAPLRHSKLLAEPVGGLACERTCSASPGCCGSMMGQDAPWKAEADAGGTAKLPHQRLGCTAGVSPSFQQHCVASLATKASSQ
;
A
#
# COMPACT_ATOMS: atom_id res chain seq x y z
N MET A 1 15.73 24.13 -2.56
CA MET A 1 15.19 24.75 -1.34
C MET A 1 14.34 23.68 -0.71
N GLU A 2 14.64 23.29 0.53
CA GLU A 2 13.74 22.40 1.27
C GLU A 2 12.41 23.14 1.44
N ASP A 3 11.30 22.48 1.11
CA ASP A 3 9.98 23.05 1.40
C ASP A 3 9.66 22.78 2.86
N ASP A 4 9.73 23.81 3.70
CA ASP A 4 9.51 23.73 5.15
C ASP A 4 8.11 23.21 5.52
N ARG A 5 7.18 23.11 4.56
CA ARG A 5 5.82 22.57 4.77
C ARG A 5 5.74 21.05 4.63
N ILE A 6 6.80 20.37 4.18
CA ILE A 6 6.84 18.93 3.97
C ILE A 6 7.85 18.34 4.96
N CYS A 7 7.53 17.18 5.54
CA CYS A 7 8.49 16.42 6.31
C CYS A 7 8.55 14.96 5.84
N SER A 8 9.74 14.37 5.92
CA SER A 8 9.96 12.94 5.70
C SER A 8 10.17 12.28 7.07
N PRO A 9 9.18 11.56 7.61
CA PRO A 9 9.36 10.87 8.88
C PRO A 9 10.57 9.93 8.78
N PRO A 10 11.54 10.01 9.72
CA PRO A 10 12.70 9.13 9.70
C PRO A 10 12.28 7.68 9.53
N PHE A 11 12.94 6.98 8.62
CA PHE A 11 12.64 5.58 8.32
C PHE A 11 13.92 4.83 7.95
N MET A 12 13.90 3.52 8.17
CA MET A 12 14.98 2.62 7.72
C MET A 12 14.45 1.21 7.49
N GLU A 13 15.18 0.42 6.69
CA GLU A 13 14.93 -1.01 6.54
C GLU A 13 15.72 -1.79 7.61
N LEU A 14 15.03 -2.69 8.31
CA LEU A 14 15.65 -3.71 9.15
C LEU A 14 15.61 -5.04 8.40
N THR A 15 16.77 -5.68 8.29
CA THR A 15 16.94 -6.95 7.55
C THR A 15 17.25 -8.14 8.45
N SER A 16 17.58 -7.90 9.72
CA SER A 16 17.99 -8.90 10.70
C SER A 16 17.17 -8.76 11.98
N LEU A 17 16.94 -9.88 12.67
CA LEU A 17 16.22 -9.91 13.95
C LEU A 17 16.83 -8.91 14.95
N CYS A 18 15.97 -8.32 15.77
CA CYS A 18 16.39 -7.36 16.78
C CYS A 18 17.34 -8.01 17.80
N GLY A 19 18.38 -7.28 18.18
CA GLY A 19 19.38 -7.67 19.17
C GLY A 19 20.00 -6.45 19.86
N ASP A 20 21.13 -6.66 20.54
CA ASP A 20 21.73 -5.66 21.42
C ASP A 20 22.08 -4.32 20.72
N ASP A 21 22.44 -4.37 19.44
CA ASP A 21 22.80 -3.17 18.66
C ASP A 21 21.62 -2.47 17.98
N THR A 22 20.41 -3.06 18.00
CA THR A 22 19.25 -2.52 17.28
C THR A 22 18.88 -1.13 17.76
N MET A 23 18.91 -0.87 19.07
CA MET A 23 18.60 0.46 19.62
C MET A 23 19.56 1.53 19.12
N ARG A 24 20.87 1.24 19.11
CA ARG A 24 21.88 2.17 18.60
C ARG A 24 21.69 2.46 17.11
N LEU A 25 21.30 1.43 16.35
CA LEU A 25 21.04 1.57 14.92
C LEU A 25 19.80 2.44 14.66
N LEU A 26 18.73 2.28 15.44
CA LEU A 26 17.52 3.10 15.35
C LEU A 26 17.85 4.58 15.66
N GLU A 27 18.51 4.85 16.79
CA GLU A 27 18.89 6.21 17.19
C GLU A 27 19.78 6.89 16.16
N LYS A 28 20.78 6.16 15.62
CA LYS A 28 21.69 6.69 14.58
C LYS A 28 20.94 7.11 13.30
N ASN A 29 19.82 6.47 12.99
CA ASN A 29 18.98 6.80 11.84
C ASN A 29 17.82 7.76 12.19
N GLY A 30 17.81 8.34 13.40
CA GLY A 30 16.79 9.29 13.83
C GLY A 30 15.43 8.66 14.15
N LEU A 31 15.39 7.34 14.37
CA LEU A 31 14.17 6.64 14.78
C LEU A 31 13.95 6.84 16.29
N ALA A 32 12.71 7.12 16.67
CA ALA A 32 12.29 7.32 18.05
C ALA A 32 10.94 6.65 18.30
N PHE A 33 10.67 6.28 19.56
CA PHE A 33 9.36 5.73 19.92
C PHE A 33 8.27 6.82 20.00
N PRO A 34 7.03 6.50 19.59
CA PRO A 34 6.66 5.29 18.87
C PRO A 34 7.06 5.33 17.39
N PHE A 35 7.30 4.15 16.81
CA PHE A 35 7.46 3.98 15.37
C PHE A 35 6.56 2.85 14.85
N ILE A 36 6.18 2.95 13.57
CA ILE A 36 5.41 1.95 12.86
C ILE A 36 6.34 1.04 12.06
N CYS A 37 6.07 -0.26 12.12
CA CYS A 37 6.71 -1.31 11.32
C CYS A 37 5.78 -1.68 10.17
N LYS A 38 6.30 -1.69 8.95
CA LYS A 38 5.60 -2.08 7.73
C LYS A 38 6.41 -3.19 7.05
N THR A 39 5.74 -4.09 6.35
CA THR A 39 6.46 -5.07 5.52
C THR A 39 7.25 -4.35 4.42
N ARG A 40 8.36 -4.95 3.98
CA ARG A 40 9.14 -4.39 2.86
C ARG A 40 8.40 -4.48 1.52
N VAL A 41 7.62 -5.55 1.34
CA VAL A 41 6.82 -5.76 0.12
C VAL A 41 5.54 -4.92 0.26
N ALA A 42 5.42 -3.87 -0.54
CA ALA A 42 4.36 -2.87 -0.38
C ALA A 42 2.98 -3.24 -0.94
N HIS A 43 2.82 -4.42 -1.57
CA HIS A 43 1.54 -4.84 -2.14
C HIS A 43 1.40 -6.38 -2.18
N GLY A 44 0.16 -6.87 -2.05
CA GLY A 44 -0.18 -8.29 -2.14
C GLY A 44 -0.55 -8.92 -0.80
N THR A 45 -0.78 -10.22 -0.79
CA THR A 45 -1.09 -10.97 0.44
C THR A 45 -0.02 -10.71 1.48
N ASN A 46 -0.42 -10.49 2.74
CA ASN A 46 0.46 -10.24 3.88
C ASN A 46 1.26 -8.91 3.88
N SER A 47 1.11 -8.04 2.89
CA SER A 47 1.81 -6.74 2.86
C SER A 47 1.26 -5.70 3.84
N HIS A 48 0.06 -5.95 4.37
CA HIS A 48 -0.73 -4.98 5.14
C HIS A 48 -0.67 -5.18 6.65
N GLU A 49 0.01 -6.22 7.13
CA GLU A 49 0.27 -6.33 8.57
C GLU A 49 1.32 -5.31 8.98
N MET A 50 1.00 -4.58 10.04
CA MET A 50 1.81 -3.54 10.61
C MET A 50 1.86 -3.69 12.12
N ALA A 51 2.88 -3.11 12.72
CA ALA A 51 2.99 -3.01 14.17
C ALA A 51 3.36 -1.59 14.59
N ILE A 52 2.92 -1.13 15.76
CA ILE A 52 3.40 0.10 16.39
C ILE A 52 4.18 -0.31 17.64
N VAL A 53 5.45 0.09 17.69
CA VAL A 53 6.35 -0.23 18.79
C VAL A 53 6.56 1.01 19.64
N PHE A 54 6.39 0.87 20.95
CA PHE A 54 6.38 1.98 21.92
C PHE A 54 7.57 2.01 22.87
N ASN A 55 8.36 0.94 22.91
CA ASN A 55 9.50 0.78 23.81
C ASN A 55 10.46 -0.29 23.30
N GLN A 56 11.60 -0.44 23.99
CA GLN A 56 12.65 -1.39 23.63
C GLN A 56 12.20 -2.85 23.74
N GLU A 57 11.34 -3.19 24.71
CA GLU A 57 10.82 -4.56 24.89
C GLU A 57 9.96 -5.00 23.68
N GLY A 58 9.25 -4.04 23.09
CA GLY A 58 8.47 -4.21 21.88
C GLY A 58 9.30 -4.49 20.62
N LEU A 59 10.64 -4.33 20.63
CA LEU A 59 11.47 -4.68 19.48
C LEU A 59 11.36 -6.17 19.10
N ASN A 60 11.02 -7.02 20.07
CA ASN A 60 10.81 -8.45 19.85
C ASN A 60 9.57 -8.75 18.97
N ALA A 61 8.66 -7.78 18.83
CA ALA A 61 7.49 -7.84 17.95
C ALA A 61 7.85 -7.73 16.46
N ILE A 62 9.03 -7.20 16.15
CA ILE A 62 9.42 -6.87 14.78
C ILE A 62 9.87 -8.14 14.05
N GLN A 63 9.32 -8.36 12.85
CA GLN A 63 9.68 -9.47 11.97
C GLN A 63 10.35 -8.93 10.69
N PRO A 64 11.69 -8.94 10.63
CA PRO A 64 12.43 -8.56 9.42
C PRO A 64 12.24 -9.57 8.28
N PRO A 65 12.34 -9.15 7.01
CA PRO A 65 12.64 -7.79 6.57
C PRO A 65 11.42 -6.85 6.67
N CYS A 66 11.62 -5.69 7.29
CA CYS A 66 10.58 -4.68 7.48
C CYS A 66 11.14 -3.27 7.37
N VAL A 67 10.27 -2.31 7.07
CA VAL A 67 10.56 -0.88 7.17
C VAL A 67 10.03 -0.38 8.51
N VAL A 68 10.89 0.28 9.28
CA VAL A 68 10.47 1.03 10.47
C VAL A 68 10.44 2.51 10.12
N GLN A 69 9.42 3.23 10.57
CA GLN A 69 9.21 4.64 10.30
C GLN A 69 8.64 5.33 11.55
N ASN A 70 9.14 6.51 11.93
CA ASN A 70 8.60 7.24 13.07
C ASN A 70 7.10 7.45 12.93
N PHE A 71 6.37 7.19 14.02
CA PHE A 71 4.94 7.45 14.08
C PHE A 71 4.73 8.95 14.28
N ILE A 72 3.86 9.54 13.47
CA ILE A 72 3.53 10.96 13.55
C ILE A 72 2.08 11.08 14.02
N ASN A 73 1.86 11.77 15.14
CA ASN A 73 0.51 12.12 15.57
C ASN A 73 -0.12 13.09 14.55
N HIS A 74 -1.33 12.77 14.10
CA HIS A 74 -2.00 13.47 13.00
C HIS A 74 -3.52 13.52 13.16
N ASN A 75 -3.99 13.41 14.40
CA ASN A 75 -5.40 13.55 14.78
C ASN A 75 -6.34 12.59 14.02
N ALA A 76 -5.88 11.36 13.78
CA ALA A 76 -6.67 10.26 13.19
C ALA A 76 -7.27 10.51 11.79
N VAL A 77 -6.76 11.49 11.04
CA VAL A 77 -7.24 11.78 9.67
C VAL A 77 -6.15 11.51 8.63
N LEU A 78 -6.45 10.61 7.70
CA LEU A 78 -5.62 10.36 6.53
C LEU A 78 -6.19 11.08 5.30
N TYR A 79 -5.34 11.78 4.56
CA TYR A 79 -5.68 12.42 3.30
C TYR A 79 -5.12 11.61 2.14
N LYS A 80 -5.98 10.82 1.49
CA LYS A 80 -5.62 10.08 0.28
C LYS A 80 -5.70 11.01 -0.92
N VAL A 81 -4.54 11.37 -1.46
CA VAL A 81 -4.43 12.13 -2.71
C VAL A 81 -4.39 11.15 -3.86
N PHE A 82 -5.49 11.02 -4.58
CA PHE A 82 -5.56 10.20 -5.78
C PHE A 82 -5.18 11.03 -6.99
N VAL A 83 -4.04 10.69 -7.62
CA VAL A 83 -3.50 11.39 -8.79
C VAL A 83 -3.89 10.65 -10.06
N VAL A 84 -4.39 11.42 -11.03
CA VAL A 84 -4.71 11.00 -12.39
C VAL A 84 -4.11 12.00 -13.36
N GLY A 85 -2.84 11.76 -13.72
CA GLY A 85 -2.10 12.66 -14.60
C GLY A 85 -1.87 14.02 -13.96
N GLU A 86 -2.41 15.07 -14.59
CA GLU A 86 -2.35 16.44 -14.09
C GLU A 86 -3.43 16.78 -13.05
N SER A 87 -4.47 15.93 -12.93
CA SER A 87 -5.54 16.08 -11.94
C SER A 87 -5.22 15.31 -10.66
N TYR A 88 -5.79 15.75 -9.54
CA TYR A 88 -5.85 14.98 -8.30
C TYR A 88 -7.15 15.23 -7.55
N THR A 89 -7.53 14.28 -6.71
CA THR A 89 -8.66 14.41 -5.76
C THR A 89 -8.21 13.97 -4.37
N VAL A 90 -8.57 14.73 -3.34
CA VAL A 90 -8.28 14.40 -1.94
C VAL A 90 -9.49 13.74 -1.30
N VAL A 91 -9.31 12.54 -0.77
CA VAL A 91 -10.35 11.79 -0.03
C VAL A 91 -9.87 11.58 1.40
N GLN A 92 -10.66 12.05 2.37
CA GLN A 92 -10.38 11.78 3.79
C GLN A 92 -10.74 10.34 4.14
N ARG A 93 -9.92 9.72 4.99
CA ARG A 93 -10.13 8.38 5.53
C ARG A 93 -9.85 8.35 7.02
N PRO A 94 -10.48 7.41 7.77
CA PRO A 94 -10.04 7.08 9.11
C PRO A 94 -8.54 6.72 9.13
N SER A 95 -7.87 7.06 10.22
CA SER A 95 -6.46 6.77 10.43
C SER A 95 -6.17 6.52 11.91
N LEU A 96 -4.96 6.08 12.21
CA LEU A 96 -4.53 5.79 13.57
C LEU A 96 -4.64 7.03 14.46
N LYS A 97 -5.19 6.84 15.66
CA LYS A 97 -5.29 7.86 16.70
C LYS A 97 -3.91 8.35 17.16
N ASN A 98 -3.92 9.44 17.90
CA ASN A 98 -2.71 9.93 18.55
C ASN A 98 -2.25 8.97 19.65
N PHE A 99 -0.94 8.89 19.83
CA PHE A 99 -0.31 8.21 20.96
C PHE A 99 0.61 9.16 21.72
N SER A 100 0.88 8.85 22.98
CA SER A 100 1.84 9.60 23.79
C SER A 100 3.20 9.60 23.11
N ALA A 101 3.82 10.77 23.00
CA ALA A 101 5.16 10.89 22.43
C ALA A 101 6.22 10.26 23.35
N GLY A 102 7.26 9.68 22.76
CA GLY A 102 8.34 9.03 23.50
C GLY A 102 8.01 7.60 23.94
N THR A 103 8.90 7.06 24.78
CA THR A 103 8.77 5.70 25.29
C THR A 103 7.55 5.57 26.20
N SER A 104 6.79 4.48 26.02
CA SER A 104 5.63 4.14 26.84
C SER A 104 5.68 2.66 27.20
N ASP A 105 5.37 2.30 28.45
CA ASP A 105 5.36 0.90 28.95
C ASP A 105 4.23 0.04 28.37
N ARG A 106 3.54 0.51 27.33
CA ARG A 106 2.49 -0.23 26.66
C ARG A 106 3.06 -1.31 25.74
N GLU A 107 2.29 -2.37 25.53
CA GLU A 107 2.62 -3.39 24.54
C GLU A 107 2.55 -2.84 23.11
N SER A 108 3.26 -3.51 22.21
CA SER A 108 3.20 -3.19 20.78
C SER A 108 1.82 -3.52 20.22
N ILE A 109 1.31 -2.67 19.34
CA ILE A 109 0.00 -2.87 18.70
C ILE A 109 0.23 -3.51 17.34
N PHE A 110 -0.44 -4.63 17.07
CA PHE A 110 -0.45 -5.26 15.74
C PHE A 110 -1.80 -5.02 15.07
N PHE A 111 -1.77 -4.70 13.78
CA PHE A 111 -2.99 -4.44 13.02
C PHE A 111 -2.77 -4.64 11.52
N ASN A 112 -3.86 -4.94 10.81
CA ASN A 112 -3.89 -4.90 9.36
C ASN A 112 -4.38 -3.53 8.88
N SER A 113 -3.63 -2.89 7.97
CA SER A 113 -3.93 -1.54 7.49
C SER A 113 -5.29 -1.40 6.80
N HIS A 114 -5.84 -2.50 6.25
CA HIS A 114 -7.19 -2.52 5.68
C HIS A 114 -8.28 -2.27 6.72
N ASN A 115 -8.06 -2.65 7.97
CA ASN A 115 -9.03 -2.42 9.04
C ASN A 115 -8.98 -0.99 9.57
N VAL A 116 -7.95 -0.21 9.22
CA VAL A 116 -7.71 1.13 9.77
C VAL A 116 -8.13 2.26 8.82
N SER A 117 -7.87 2.16 7.50
CA SER A 117 -8.02 3.30 6.59
C SER A 117 -8.92 3.08 5.37
N LYS A 118 -9.89 2.16 5.51
CA LYS A 118 -11.00 2.01 4.56
C LYS A 118 -12.16 2.93 4.93
N PRO A 119 -13.08 3.24 3.99
CA PRO A 119 -14.16 4.22 4.24
C PRO A 119 -14.99 3.94 5.49
N GLU A 120 -15.29 2.66 5.73
CA GLU A 120 -16.12 2.18 6.86
C GLU A 120 -15.27 1.66 8.03
N SER A 121 -13.96 1.92 8.04
CA SER A 121 -13.08 1.51 9.14
C SER A 121 -13.46 2.24 10.41
N SER A 122 -13.85 1.47 11.44
CA SER A 122 -14.12 1.98 12.77
C SER A 122 -13.60 0.99 13.80
N SER A 123 -12.66 1.44 14.63
CA SER A 123 -12.09 0.67 15.72
C SER A 123 -11.52 1.61 16.78
N VAL A 124 -11.19 1.06 17.96
CA VAL A 124 -10.49 1.79 19.02
C VAL A 124 -9.14 2.39 18.56
N LEU A 125 -8.55 1.87 17.49
CA LEU A 125 -7.31 2.39 16.90
C LEU A 125 -7.53 3.65 16.06
N THR A 126 -8.75 3.90 15.59
CA THR A 126 -9.12 5.07 14.77
C THR A 126 -9.95 6.10 15.54
N GLU A 127 -10.45 5.73 16.72
CA GLU A 127 -11.18 6.62 17.62
C GLU A 127 -10.23 7.60 18.31
N LEU A 128 -10.29 8.86 17.86
CA LEU A 128 -9.51 9.95 18.44
C LEU A 128 -10.10 10.37 19.80
N ASP A 129 -9.28 10.35 20.85
CA ASP A 129 -9.73 10.77 22.19
C ASP A 129 -10.06 12.26 22.24
N LYS A 130 -9.18 13.08 21.67
CA LYS A 130 -9.31 14.53 21.53
C LYS A 130 -8.35 15.02 20.44
N ILE A 131 -8.69 16.16 19.83
CA ILE A 131 -7.78 16.85 18.92
C ILE A 131 -6.65 17.49 19.72
N GLU A 132 -5.42 17.32 19.26
CA GLU A 132 -4.22 17.89 19.87
C GLU A 132 -3.38 18.63 18.83
N GLY A 133 -2.78 19.76 19.22
CA GLY A 133 -1.91 20.54 18.35
C GLY A 133 -2.59 21.09 17.10
N VAL A 134 -1.86 21.14 16.00
CA VAL A 134 -2.32 21.58 14.68
C VAL A 134 -3.28 20.55 14.08
N PHE A 135 -4.40 21.02 13.53
CA PHE A 135 -5.37 20.18 12.84
C PHE A 135 -5.92 20.90 11.61
N GLU A 136 -5.15 20.82 10.53
CA GLU A 136 -5.44 21.50 9.27
C GLU A 136 -5.61 20.49 8.13
N ARG A 137 -6.21 20.95 7.03
CA ARG A 137 -6.24 20.19 5.77
C ARG A 137 -4.92 20.38 5.02
N PRO A 138 -4.52 19.42 4.16
CA PRO A 138 -3.34 19.58 3.35
C PRO A 138 -3.48 20.75 2.37
N SER A 139 -2.39 21.46 2.14
CA SER A 139 -2.28 22.53 1.16
C SER A 139 -2.31 21.97 -0.26
N ASP A 140 -3.24 22.47 -1.06
CA ASP A 140 -3.32 22.15 -2.49
C ASP A 140 -2.05 22.53 -3.26
N GLU A 141 -1.34 23.58 -2.83
CA GLU A 141 -0.06 23.94 -3.43
C GLU A 141 0.98 22.85 -3.19
N VAL A 142 1.15 22.42 -1.94
CA VAL A 142 2.07 21.33 -1.58
C VAL A 142 1.72 20.05 -2.33
N ILE A 143 0.43 19.70 -2.43
CA ILE A 143 -0.02 18.52 -3.17
C ILE A 143 0.35 18.61 -4.65
N ARG A 144 0.12 19.76 -5.29
CA ARG A 144 0.50 19.97 -6.71
C ARG A 144 1.99 19.79 -6.94
N GLU A 145 2.82 20.32 -6.03
CA GLU A 145 4.27 20.22 -6.14
C GLU A 145 4.76 18.78 -5.93
N LEU A 146 4.23 18.09 -4.92
CA LEU A 146 4.49 16.66 -4.67
C LEU A 146 4.09 15.80 -5.87
N SER A 147 2.86 15.98 -6.38
CA SER A 147 2.35 15.25 -7.55
C SER A 147 3.26 15.47 -8.76
N ARG A 148 3.58 16.73 -9.08
CA ARG A 148 4.46 17.07 -10.20
C ARG A 148 5.85 16.44 -10.04
N ALA A 149 6.46 16.54 -8.87
CA ALA A 149 7.79 15.99 -8.60
C ALA A 149 7.80 14.45 -8.73
N LEU A 150 6.82 13.76 -8.14
CA LEU A 150 6.72 12.29 -8.23
C LEU A 150 6.47 11.80 -9.65
N ARG A 151 5.59 12.48 -10.41
CA ARG A 151 5.35 12.16 -11.83
C ARG A 151 6.60 12.30 -12.67
N GLN A 152 7.34 13.40 -12.48
CA GLN A 152 8.57 13.67 -13.23
C GLN A 152 9.70 12.70 -12.85
N ALA A 153 9.87 12.41 -11.57
CA ALA A 153 10.97 11.58 -11.08
C ALA A 153 10.75 10.09 -11.33
N LEU A 154 9.51 9.59 -11.16
CA LEU A 154 9.20 8.16 -11.24
C LEU A 154 8.56 7.75 -12.57
N GLY A 155 8.13 8.69 -13.41
CA GLY A 155 7.44 8.41 -14.66
C GLY A 155 6.05 7.78 -14.48
N VAL A 156 5.48 7.85 -13.27
CA VAL A 156 4.12 7.39 -12.95
C VAL A 156 3.10 8.48 -13.24
N SER A 157 1.85 8.11 -13.51
CA SER A 157 0.77 9.07 -13.70
C SER A 157 -0.54 8.68 -13.02
N LEU A 158 -0.73 7.40 -12.70
CA LEU A 158 -1.87 6.87 -11.99
C LEU A 158 -1.37 6.30 -10.66
N PHE A 159 -1.49 7.08 -9.59
CA PHE A 159 -0.98 6.70 -8.28
C PHE A 159 -1.75 7.42 -7.17
N GLY A 160 -1.64 6.91 -5.95
CA GLY A 160 -2.14 7.54 -4.73
C GLY A 160 -0.99 7.93 -3.82
N ILE A 161 -1.12 9.06 -3.13
CA ILE A 161 -0.23 9.50 -2.06
C ILE A 161 -1.05 9.57 -0.78
N ASP A 162 -0.58 8.90 0.26
CA ASP A 162 -1.18 8.98 1.59
C ASP A 162 -0.46 10.07 2.40
N ILE A 163 -1.19 11.16 2.67
CA ILE A 163 -0.68 12.30 3.42
C ILE A 163 -1.35 12.36 4.78
N ILE A 164 -0.54 12.56 5.83
CA ILE A 164 -1.00 12.96 7.15
C ILE A 164 -0.42 14.33 7.51
N ILE A 165 -1.13 15.09 8.35
CA ILE A 165 -0.68 16.40 8.82
C ILE A 165 -0.10 16.23 10.22
N ASN A 166 1.20 16.48 10.37
CA ASN A 166 1.88 16.41 11.65
C ASN A 166 1.27 17.42 12.62
N ASN A 167 0.67 16.96 13.71
CA ASN A 167 -0.02 17.84 14.64
C ASN A 167 0.92 18.71 15.50
N GLN A 168 2.23 18.46 15.49
CA GLN A 168 3.21 19.29 16.17
C GLN A 168 3.69 20.45 15.29
N THR A 169 3.81 20.23 13.99
CA THR A 169 4.46 21.19 13.06
C THR A 169 3.54 21.72 11.95
N GLY A 170 2.41 21.07 11.70
CA GLY A 170 1.54 21.34 10.55
C GLY A 170 2.09 20.85 9.21
N GLN A 171 3.23 20.17 9.20
CA GLN A 171 3.88 19.70 7.97
C GLN A 171 3.16 18.47 7.38
N HIS A 172 3.27 18.33 6.06
CA HIS A 172 2.76 17.22 5.29
C HIS A 172 3.76 16.07 5.35
N ALA A 173 3.36 14.96 5.96
CA ALA A 173 4.13 13.72 5.90
C ALA A 173 3.50 12.78 4.88
N VAL A 174 4.26 12.45 3.83
CA VAL A 174 3.92 11.37 2.90
C VAL A 174 4.31 10.05 3.56
N ILE A 175 3.34 9.20 3.86
CA ILE A 175 3.56 7.95 4.59
C ILE A 175 3.37 6.68 3.76
N ASP A 176 2.72 6.79 2.59
CA ASP A 176 2.56 5.69 1.64
C ASP A 176 2.34 6.22 0.21
N ILE A 177 2.77 5.43 -0.77
CA ILE A 177 2.57 5.70 -2.20
C ILE A 177 2.16 4.41 -2.91
N ASN A 178 1.04 4.47 -3.63
CA ASN A 178 0.44 3.31 -4.26
C ASN A 178 0.34 3.51 -5.77
N ALA A 179 0.85 2.57 -6.57
CA ALA A 179 0.63 2.57 -8.02
C ALA A 179 -0.82 2.12 -8.33
N PHE A 180 -1.53 2.89 -9.15
CA PHE A 180 -2.90 2.64 -9.59
C PHE A 180 -3.80 2.09 -8.45
N PRO A 181 -4.13 2.91 -7.44
CA PRO A 181 -4.98 2.49 -6.33
C PRO A 181 -6.44 2.32 -6.77
N GLY A 182 -7.34 2.02 -5.82
CA GLY A 182 -8.75 1.78 -6.11
C GLY A 182 -9.60 3.01 -6.44
N TYR A 183 -9.09 4.25 -6.26
CA TYR A 183 -9.81 5.52 -6.51
C TYR A 183 -11.20 5.64 -5.84
N GLU A 184 -11.48 4.83 -4.81
CA GLU A 184 -12.72 4.87 -4.04
C GLU A 184 -12.95 6.26 -3.43
N GLY A 185 -14.05 6.91 -3.82
CA GLY A 185 -14.39 8.28 -3.40
C GLY A 185 -14.06 9.36 -4.43
N VAL A 186 -13.53 9.00 -5.60
CA VAL A 186 -13.25 9.91 -6.72
C VAL A 186 -14.33 9.75 -7.80
N SER A 187 -15.36 10.61 -7.79
CA SER A 187 -16.46 10.53 -8.77
C SER A 187 -15.99 10.77 -10.20
N GLU A 188 -15.01 11.67 -10.38
CA GLU A 188 -14.52 12.11 -11.69
C GLU A 188 -13.44 11.20 -12.29
N PHE A 189 -13.15 10.05 -11.68
CA PHE A 189 -12.04 9.18 -12.08
C PHE A 189 -12.01 8.87 -13.59
N PHE A 190 -13.16 8.50 -14.18
CA PHE A 190 -13.21 8.16 -15.60
C PHE A 190 -12.99 9.39 -16.50
N THR A 191 -13.52 10.55 -16.11
CA THR A 191 -13.31 11.81 -16.82
C THR A 191 -11.85 12.22 -16.78
N ASP A 192 -11.24 12.20 -15.59
CA ASP A 192 -9.82 12.53 -15.40
C ASP A 192 -8.91 11.56 -16.15
N LEU A 193 -9.24 10.27 -16.16
CA LEU A 193 -8.46 9.26 -16.88
C LEU A 193 -8.50 9.51 -18.39
N LEU A 194 -9.68 9.81 -18.95
CA LEU A 194 -9.81 10.16 -20.37
C LEU A 194 -9.05 11.45 -20.72
N ASN A 195 -9.13 12.47 -19.87
CA ASN A 195 -8.37 13.71 -20.04
C ASN A 195 -6.86 13.47 -20.01
N HIS A 196 -6.39 12.60 -19.11
CA HIS A 196 -4.99 12.23 -19.04
C HIS A 196 -4.53 11.46 -20.29
N ILE A 197 -5.32 10.50 -20.76
CA ILE A 197 -5.05 9.79 -22.03
C ILE A 197 -4.93 10.79 -23.19
N ALA A 198 -5.86 11.73 -23.30
CA ALA A 198 -5.82 12.78 -24.32
C ALA A 198 -4.55 13.65 -24.21
N THR A 199 -4.16 14.02 -22.99
CA THR A 199 -2.95 14.81 -22.72
C THR A 199 -1.69 14.08 -23.16
N VAL A 200 -1.56 12.79 -22.83
CA VAL A 200 -0.40 11.97 -23.23
C VAL A 200 -0.33 11.82 -24.75
N LEU A 201 -1.46 11.56 -25.42
CA LEU A 201 -1.52 11.45 -26.89
C LEU A 201 -1.18 12.77 -27.59
N GLN A 202 -1.64 13.90 -27.03
CA GLN A 202 -1.31 15.23 -27.55
C GLN A 202 0.19 15.55 -27.34
N GLY A 203 0.75 15.19 -26.19
CA GLY A 203 2.18 15.32 -25.91
C GLY A 203 3.04 14.51 -26.88
N GLN A 204 2.63 13.28 -27.20
CA GLN A 204 3.33 12.45 -28.19
C GLN A 204 3.21 13.00 -29.61
N SER A 205 2.03 13.53 -29.99
CA SER A 205 1.79 14.10 -31.32
C SER A 205 2.59 15.39 -31.54
N THR A 206 2.71 16.23 -30.51
CA THR A 206 3.50 17.46 -30.57
C THR A 206 5.00 17.19 -30.52
N ALA A 207 5.45 16.21 -29.74
CA ALA A 207 6.86 15.79 -29.73
C ALA A 207 7.29 15.17 -31.07
N THR A 208 6.44 14.37 -31.72
CA THR A 208 6.70 13.83 -33.08
C THR A 208 6.65 14.90 -34.16
N ALA A 209 5.81 15.93 -34.01
CA ALA A 209 5.80 17.10 -34.90
C ALA A 209 7.02 18.03 -34.71
N ALA A 210 7.53 18.16 -33.48
CA ALA A 210 8.74 18.93 -33.17
C ALA A 210 10.03 18.20 -33.58
N ALA A 211 10.03 16.87 -33.61
CA ALA A 211 11.16 16.02 -34.01
C ALA A 211 11.22 15.75 -35.53
N GLY A 212 10.74 16.68 -36.36
CA GLY A 212 10.81 16.57 -37.81
C GLY A 212 12.22 16.18 -38.31
N ASP A 213 12.29 15.04 -39.00
CA ASP A 213 13.39 14.54 -39.83
C ASP A 213 14.67 13.98 -39.17
N VAL A 214 14.58 13.38 -37.97
CA VAL A 214 15.60 12.39 -37.54
C VAL A 214 14.93 11.17 -36.92
N ALA A 215 15.27 9.98 -37.44
CA ALA A 215 14.71 8.68 -37.04
C ALA A 215 14.69 8.46 -35.51
N PRO A 216 13.73 7.69 -34.97
CA PRO A 216 13.57 7.59 -33.52
C PRO A 216 14.70 6.76 -32.91
N LEU A 217 15.45 7.35 -31.98
CA LEU A 217 16.28 6.62 -31.02
C LEU A 217 15.35 5.88 -30.05
N ARG A 218 15.05 4.62 -30.36
CA ARG A 218 14.41 3.67 -29.43
C ARG A 218 15.25 3.56 -28.16
N HIS A 219 14.83 4.21 -27.09
CA HIS A 219 15.28 3.87 -25.74
C HIS A 219 14.39 2.74 -25.19
N SER A 220 14.66 1.53 -25.66
CA SER A 220 14.32 0.30 -24.95
C SER A 220 15.54 -0.60 -24.97
N LYS A 221 16.44 -0.36 -24.00
CA LYS A 221 17.58 -1.24 -23.74
C LYS A 221 17.07 -2.45 -22.96
N LEU A 222 16.38 -3.35 -23.66
CA LEU A 222 16.23 -4.75 -23.24
C LEU A 222 17.51 -5.46 -23.69
N LEU A 223 18.31 -5.89 -22.72
CA LEU A 223 19.50 -6.71 -22.94
C LEU A 223 19.05 -8.05 -23.56
N ALA A 224 19.37 -8.24 -24.83
CA ALA A 224 19.34 -9.54 -25.49
C ALA A 224 20.79 -9.99 -25.71
N GLU A 225 21.18 -11.07 -25.04
CA GLU A 225 22.44 -11.80 -25.25
C GLU A 225 22.45 -12.46 -26.65
N PRO A 226 23.61 -12.58 -27.32
CA PRO A 226 23.67 -13.13 -28.66
C PRO A 226 23.72 -14.67 -28.65
N VAL A 227 22.84 -15.27 -29.44
CA VAL A 227 22.90 -16.69 -29.82
C VAL A 227 23.95 -16.87 -30.91
N GLY A 228 25.04 -17.56 -30.59
CA GLY A 228 25.91 -18.23 -31.54
C GLY A 228 25.46 -19.67 -31.72
N GLY A 229 25.08 -20.05 -32.95
CA GLY A 229 24.62 -21.40 -33.27
C GLY A 229 25.76 -22.40 -33.43
N LEU A 230 25.47 -23.66 -33.08
CA LEU A 230 26.01 -24.85 -33.74
C LEU A 230 25.07 -26.03 -33.47
N ALA A 231 24.73 -26.71 -34.56
CA ALA A 231 23.76 -27.79 -34.64
C ALA A 231 24.24 -29.07 -33.94
N CYS A 232 23.30 -29.81 -33.34
CA CYS A 232 23.22 -31.27 -33.49
C CYS A 232 21.83 -31.76 -33.10
N GLU A 233 21.23 -32.54 -34.00
CA GLU A 233 19.98 -33.28 -33.82
C GLU A 233 20.08 -34.32 -32.70
N ARG A 234 18.96 -34.57 -31.99
CA ARG A 234 18.44 -35.92 -31.73
C ARG A 234 17.06 -35.91 -31.08
N THR A 235 16.26 -36.85 -31.54
CA THR A 235 14.83 -37.05 -31.35
C THR A 235 14.50 -37.93 -30.13
N CYS A 236 13.24 -37.82 -29.68
CA CYS A 236 12.41 -38.81 -28.97
C CYS A 236 12.63 -39.03 -27.45
N SER A 237 11.58 -38.83 -26.64
CA SER A 237 10.70 -39.90 -26.10
C SER A 237 9.94 -39.44 -24.83
N ALA A 238 8.76 -40.02 -24.64
CA ALA A 238 7.81 -39.75 -23.57
C ALA A 238 8.23 -40.25 -22.16
N SER A 239 7.65 -39.60 -21.15
CA SER A 239 7.42 -39.92 -19.71
C SER A 239 7.29 -41.42 -19.35
N PRO A 240 7.41 -41.88 -18.06
CA PRO A 240 6.87 -41.19 -16.87
C PRO A 240 7.56 -41.38 -15.48
N GLY A 241 7.22 -40.46 -14.56
CA GLY A 241 6.95 -40.74 -13.14
C GLY A 241 8.12 -40.72 -12.14
N CYS A 242 8.08 -39.81 -11.17
CA CYS A 242 8.16 -40.18 -9.75
C CYS A 242 7.90 -38.99 -8.82
N CYS A 243 7.23 -39.30 -7.71
CA CYS A 243 6.83 -38.43 -6.61
C CYS A 243 8.04 -37.89 -5.83
N GLY A 244 7.93 -36.67 -5.30
CA GLY A 244 8.88 -36.10 -4.34
C GLY A 244 8.30 -34.85 -3.69
N SER A 245 7.61 -35.05 -2.57
CA SER A 245 7.09 -34.01 -1.68
C SER A 245 8.25 -33.26 -1.01
N MET A 246 8.23 -31.92 -1.08
CA MET A 246 8.87 -31.06 -0.08
C MET A 246 7.94 -29.86 0.19
N MET A 247 7.19 -29.94 1.28
CA MET A 247 6.57 -28.77 1.90
C MET A 247 7.66 -27.94 2.57
N GLY A 248 7.88 -26.72 2.08
CA GLY A 248 8.46 -25.64 2.87
C GLY A 248 7.41 -25.14 3.86
N GLN A 249 7.73 -25.22 5.15
CA GLN A 249 6.88 -24.68 6.21
C GLN A 249 7.21 -23.20 6.38
N ASP A 250 6.37 -22.32 5.82
CA ASP A 250 6.29 -20.93 6.26
C ASP A 250 5.44 -20.89 7.53
N ALA A 251 6.02 -20.45 8.64
CA ALA A 251 5.31 -20.31 9.91
C ALA A 251 4.31 -19.14 9.83
N PRO A 252 3.00 -19.37 10.00
CA PRO A 252 2.01 -18.31 10.04
C PRO A 252 2.09 -17.53 11.36
N TRP A 253 1.80 -16.24 11.30
CA TRP A 253 1.57 -15.41 12.48
C TRP A 253 0.43 -16.01 13.30
N LYS A 254 0.64 -16.25 14.60
CA LYS A 254 -0.34 -16.96 15.43
C LYS A 254 -1.58 -16.08 15.65
N ALA A 255 -2.72 -16.53 15.13
CA ALA A 255 -4.05 -16.12 15.54
C ALA A 255 -4.72 -17.31 16.26
N GLU A 256 -5.37 -17.05 17.40
CA GLU A 256 -6.15 -18.06 18.12
C GLU A 256 -7.47 -18.38 17.41
N ALA A 257 -7.87 -19.65 17.43
CA ALA A 257 -9.10 -20.16 16.83
C ALA A 257 -10.06 -20.63 17.93
N ASP A 258 -11.32 -20.21 17.85
CA ASP A 258 -12.40 -20.70 18.70
C ASP A 258 -13.26 -21.73 17.94
N ALA A 259 -13.67 -22.78 18.65
CA ALA A 259 -14.25 -23.99 18.12
C ALA A 259 -15.77 -24.05 18.35
N GLY A 260 -16.54 -24.44 17.33
CA GLY A 260 -17.95 -24.76 17.51
C GLY A 260 -18.64 -25.20 16.22
N GLY A 261 -18.78 -26.51 16.01
CA GLY A 261 -19.53 -27.08 14.89
C GLY A 261 -21.01 -27.30 15.20
N THR A 262 -21.86 -27.35 14.17
CA THR A 262 -22.79 -28.49 13.90
C THR A 262 -23.68 -28.28 12.65
N ALA A 263 -23.78 -29.37 11.87
CA ALA A 263 -24.90 -29.91 11.08
C ALA A 263 -25.58 -29.11 9.92
N LYS A 264 -25.54 -29.74 8.73
CA LYS A 264 -26.35 -29.51 7.52
C LYS A 264 -27.79 -30.08 7.64
N LEU A 265 -28.73 -29.58 6.83
CA LEU A 265 -29.80 -30.32 6.08
C LEU A 265 -30.62 -29.34 5.17
N PRO A 266 -31.44 -29.77 4.17
CA PRO A 266 -31.35 -29.28 2.79
C PRO A 266 -32.66 -28.74 2.15
N HIS A 267 -32.52 -28.30 0.88
CA HIS A 267 -33.52 -28.07 -0.18
C HIS A 267 -34.31 -26.75 -0.22
N GLN A 268 -34.17 -26.00 -1.32
CA GLN A 268 -35.09 -26.06 -2.47
C GLN A 268 -34.50 -25.30 -3.66
N ARG A 269 -34.60 -25.91 -4.85
CA ARG A 269 -34.14 -25.39 -6.14
C ARG A 269 -35.38 -24.85 -6.88
N LEU A 270 -35.35 -23.59 -7.30
CA LEU A 270 -36.23 -23.02 -8.33
C LEU A 270 -35.33 -22.39 -9.40
N GLY A 271 -35.46 -22.89 -10.63
CA GLY A 271 -34.60 -22.52 -11.75
C GLY A 271 -35.11 -21.29 -12.49
N CYS A 272 -34.19 -20.63 -13.19
CA CYS A 272 -34.47 -19.81 -14.36
C CYS A 272 -33.41 -20.10 -15.43
N THR A 273 -33.88 -20.11 -16.66
CA THR A 273 -33.28 -20.69 -17.86
C THR A 273 -32.16 -19.86 -18.48
N ALA A 274 -31.26 -20.61 -19.09
CA ALA A 274 -30.09 -20.29 -19.91
C ALA A 274 -30.13 -19.02 -20.79
N GLY A 275 -28.98 -18.35 -20.86
CA GLY A 275 -28.72 -17.40 -21.95
C GLY A 275 -27.42 -16.56 -21.93
N VAL A 276 -26.28 -16.98 -21.34
CA VAL A 276 -24.98 -16.27 -21.56
C VAL A 276 -23.77 -17.24 -21.42
N SER A 277 -22.75 -17.01 -22.26
CA SER A 277 -21.50 -17.79 -22.45
C SER A 277 -20.62 -17.96 -21.18
N PRO A 278 -19.91 -19.09 -20.97
CA PRO A 278 -19.29 -19.44 -19.69
C PRO A 278 -17.92 -18.76 -19.37
N SER A 279 -17.62 -17.60 -19.95
CA SER A 279 -16.31 -16.93 -19.76
C SER A 279 -16.36 -15.64 -18.93
N PHE A 280 -17.42 -15.40 -18.15
CA PHE A 280 -17.59 -14.13 -17.41
C PHE A 280 -18.05 -14.25 -15.94
N GLN A 281 -17.77 -15.38 -15.27
CA GLN A 281 -18.24 -15.66 -13.91
C GLN A 281 -17.13 -16.07 -12.92
N GLN A 282 -16.02 -15.33 -12.85
CA GLN A 282 -15.01 -15.57 -11.82
C GLN A 282 -14.56 -14.38 -10.96
N HIS A 283 -15.16 -13.19 -11.10
CA HIS A 283 -14.84 -12.07 -10.21
C HIS A 283 -16.07 -11.26 -9.81
N CYS A 284 -17.01 -11.89 -9.08
CA CYS A 284 -18.00 -11.18 -8.29
C CYS A 284 -18.38 -12.06 -7.09
N VAL A 285 -17.71 -11.86 -5.94
CA VAL A 285 -18.27 -12.28 -4.65
C VAL A 285 -18.54 -11.00 -3.87
N ALA A 286 -19.83 -10.67 -3.74
CA ALA A 286 -20.31 -9.65 -2.82
C ALA A 286 -20.25 -10.22 -1.41
N SER A 287 -19.57 -9.55 -0.49
CA SER A 287 -19.62 -9.89 0.93
C SER A 287 -20.98 -9.53 1.51
N LEU A 288 -21.63 -10.55 2.08
CA LEU A 288 -22.92 -10.48 2.75
C LEU A 288 -22.85 -9.60 4.01
N ALA A 289 -23.86 -8.76 4.21
CA ALA A 289 -24.06 -7.97 5.42
C ALA A 289 -24.38 -8.86 6.63
N THR A 290 -23.63 -8.71 7.71
CA THR A 290 -23.92 -9.33 9.01
C THR A 290 -24.95 -8.49 9.77
N LYS A 291 -26.09 -9.11 10.09
CA LYS A 291 -27.13 -8.57 10.97
C LYS A 291 -26.62 -8.50 12.42
N ALA A 292 -26.73 -7.32 13.03
CA ALA A 292 -26.65 -7.15 14.48
C ALA A 292 -27.85 -7.84 15.16
N SER A 293 -27.59 -8.61 16.21
CA SER A 293 -28.61 -9.10 17.14
C SER A 293 -28.36 -8.46 18.50
N SER A 294 -29.34 -7.71 18.99
CA SER A 294 -29.45 -7.30 20.38
C SER A 294 -29.69 -8.53 21.27
N GLN A 295 -28.93 -8.62 22.36
CA GLN A 295 -29.41 -8.95 23.71
C GLN A 295 -28.34 -8.57 24.73
#